data_AF-A0A6B3CB19-F1
#
_entry.id   AF-A0A6B3CB19-F1
#
_cell.length_a   1.000
_cell.length_b   1.000
_cell.length_c   1.000
_cell.angle_alpha   90.00
_cell.angle_beta   90.00
_cell.angle_gamma   90.00
#
_symmetry.space_group_name_H-M   'P 1'
#
loop_
_entity.id
_entity.type
_entity.pdbx_description
1 polymer ?
#
loop_
_entity_poly.entity_id
_entity_poly.type
_entity_poly.pdbx_seq_one_letter_code
_entity_poly.pdbx_strand_id
1 'polypeptide(L)' 'RQERDRLVLQLRAEDPARWSYSAIADALGCSPELVALVVRRSR' A
#
# COMPACT_ATOMS: atom_id res chain seq x y z
N ARG A 1 -12.81 1.17 -3.07
CA ARG A 1 -11.54 1.89 -3.28
C ARG A 1 -10.98 2.44 -1.97
N GLN A 2 -11.74 3.20 -1.17
CA GLN A 2 -11.26 3.74 0.12
C GLN A 2 -10.76 2.69 1.13
N GLU A 3 -11.42 1.53 1.22
CA GLU A 3 -11.00 0.43 2.09
C GLU A 3 -9.57 -0.04 1.80
N ARG A 4 -9.27 -0.27 0.52
CA ARG A 4 -7.93 -0.70 0.07
C ARG A 4 -6.88 0.36 0.35
N ASP A 5 -7.21 1.63 0.13
CA ASP A 5 -6.25 2.71 0.36
C ASP A 5 -5.89 2.80 1.85
N ARG A 6 -6.86 2.56 2.76
CA ARG A 6 -6.58 2.43 4.19
C ARG A 6 -5.70 1.22 4.51
N LEU A 7 -5.97 0.06 3.90
CA LEU A 7 -5.15 -1.14 4.08
C LEU A 7 -3.70 -0.92 3.63
N VAL A 8 -3.49 -0.28 2.48
CA VAL A 8 -2.16 0.08 1.99
C VAL A 8 -1.40 0.91 3.03
N LEU A 9 -2.04 1.94 3.57
CA LEU A 9 -1.43 2.83 4.56
C LEU A 9 -1.18 2.12 5.89
N GLN A 10 -2.11 1.26 6.32
CA GLN A 10 -1.99 0.50 7.55
C GLN A 10 -0.83 -0.51 7.46
N LEU A 11 -0.75 -1.29 6.39
CA LEU A 11 0.35 -2.24 6.15
C LEU A 11 1.71 -1.51 6.07
N ARG A 12 1.75 -0.36 5.38
CA ARG A 12 2.97 0.44 5.26
C ARG A 12 3.42 1.06 6.59
N ALA A 13 2.47 1.41 7.45
CA ALA A 13 2.75 1.94 8.79
C ALA A 13 3.15 0.85 9.79
N GLU A 14 2.64 -0.37 9.63
CA GLU A 14 2.90 -1.49 10.54
C GLU A 14 4.35 -1.95 10.46
N ASP A 15 4.88 -2.18 9.26
CA ASP A 15 6.30 -2.50 9.07
C ASP A 15 6.78 -2.10 7.66
N PRO A 16 7.39 -0.92 7.49
CA PRO A 16 7.85 -0.46 6.17
C PRO A 16 9.06 -1.23 5.63
N ALA A 17 9.78 -2.00 6.45
CA ALA A 17 10.90 -2.83 5.98
C ALA A 17 10.39 -4.14 5.36
N ARG A 18 9.36 -4.74 5.97
CA ARG A 18 8.69 -5.95 5.49
C ARG A 18 7.71 -5.67 4.36
N TRP A 19 6.90 -4.62 4.48
CA TRP A 19 5.83 -4.30 3.53
C TRP A 19 6.28 -3.38 2.40
N SER A 20 7.13 -3.90 1.51
CA SER A 20 7.52 -3.18 0.28
C SER A 20 6.32 -2.91 -0.65
N TYR A 21 6.44 -1.92 -1.55
CA TYR A 21 5.36 -1.56 -2.48
C TYR A 21 4.83 -2.76 -3.27
N SER A 22 5.73 -3.63 -3.74
CA SER A 22 5.38 -4.86 -4.46
C SER A 22 4.72 -5.92 -3.57
N ALA A 23 5.12 -6.02 -2.30
CA ALA A 23 4.53 -6.97 -1.35
C ALA A 23 3.10 -6.58 -0.97
N ILE A 24 2.85 -5.28 -0.80
CA ILE A 24 1.49 -4.75 -0.57
C ILE A 24 0.62 -4.95 -1.82
N ALA A 25 1.20 -4.71 -3.00
CA ALA A 25 0.52 -4.90 -4.28
C ALA A 25 0.06 -6.36 -4.46
N ASP A 26 0.96 -7.32 -4.20
CA ASP A 26 0.69 -8.75 -4.28
C ASP A 26 -0.38 -9.19 -3.26
N ALA A 27 -0.23 -8.78 -1.99
CA ALA A 27 -1.18 -9.11 -0.92
C ALA A 27 -2.60 -8.58 -1.16
N LEU A 28 -2.73 -7.44 -1.86
CA LEU A 28 -4.02 -6.80 -2.15
C LEU A 28 -4.53 -7.11 -3.57
N GLY A 29 -3.78 -7.87 -4.38
CA GLY A 29 -4.12 -8.17 -5.77
C GLY A 29 -4.23 -6.92 -6.65
N CYS A 30 -3.32 -5.96 -6.48
CA CYS A 30 -3.31 -4.71 -7.24
C CYS A 30 -1.92 -4.35 -7.77
N SER A 31 -1.82 -3.27 -8.53
CA SER A 31 -0.56 -2.82 -9.12
C SER A 31 0.29 -2.02 -8.12
N PRO A 32 1.64 -2.17 -8.12
CA PRO A 32 2.52 -1.39 -7.27
C PRO A 32 2.45 0.12 -7.52
N GLU A 33 2.13 0.56 -8.74
CA GLU A 33 1.88 1.97 -9.06
C GLU A 33 0.68 2.52 -8.28
N LEU A 34 -0.33 1.69 -8.03
CA LEU A 34 -1.48 2.09 -7.23
C LEU A 34 -1.10 2.29 -5.77
N VAL A 35 -0.30 1.39 -5.22
CA VAL A 35 0.24 1.51 -3.85
C VAL A 35 1.04 2.80 -3.72
N ALA A 36 1.91 3.10 -4.69
CA ALA A 36 2.68 4.34 -4.73
C ALA A 36 1.78 5.60 -4.80
N LEU A 37 0.74 5.58 -5.64
CA LEU A 37 -0.25 6.66 -5.74
C LEU A 37 -0.97 6.90 -4.41
N VAL A 38 -1.41 5.84 -3.73
CA VAL A 38 -2.08 5.93 -2.42
C VAL A 38 -1.15 6.52 -1.37
N VAL A 39 0.08 6.00 -1.26
CA VAL A 39 1.08 6.49 -0.31
C VAL A 39 1.44 7.96 -0.60
N ARG A 40 1.56 8.36 -1.86
CA ARG A 40 1.84 9.75 -2.25
C ARG A 40 0.67 10.70 -1.96
N ARG A 41 -0.58 10.24 -2.11
CA ARG A 41 -1.77 11.06 -1.81
C ARG A 41 -2.01 11.24 -0.31
N SER A 42 -1.57 10.27 0.51
CA SER A 42 -1.69 10.34 1.96
C SER A 42 -0.61 11.17 2.64
N ARG A 43 0.41 11.61 1.87
CA ARG A 43 1.49 12.47 2.33
C ARG A 43 1.17 13.92 2.03
#